data_AF-A0A177C520-F1
#
_entry.id   AF-A0A177C520-F1
#
_cell.length_a   1.000
_cell.length_b   1.000
_cell.length_c   1.000
_cell.angle_alpha   90.00
_cell.angle_beta   90.00
_cell.angle_gamma   90.00
#
_symmetry.space_group_name_H-M   'P 1'
#
loop_
_entity.id
_entity.type
_entity.pdbx_description
1 polymer ?
#
loop_
_entity_poly.entity_id
_entity_poly.type
_entity_poly.pdbx_seq_one_letter_code
_entity_poly.pdbx_strand_id
1 'polypeptide(L)'
;MSINSLCSSRRLKPAPETVKTLSRRISKFQRPRRRPPYHHPKMNSKDLIIRADDASDEAITAEEITGDAAPRVAAHGGMPTTQGPGNAFAELMSKSKPPAKSVNETRNKGKPSSRPASSSKNFNGRDGLGIYVQYPERNPEGRVIEYDDEFVVIQDRYPKASVHLLLLPRDPSLTLEHPLVTLSNNPAFLAKLKPRVERLKLLAARELRRKYGLSSASDAPYQRALEDLMSSPDPPSPEERDSLLPQGRDWSREIMSGVHTHPSMNHLHIHVLSRDMHSPWLKKKNHYLSFNSSFLVGLDEFPLKDGSPRFHPGDWLSWDMKCWRCEKNFRNKFRALQEHLDEEFEEWKQE
;
A
#
# COMPACT_ATOMS: atom_id res chain seq x y z
N MET A 1 -51.91 -8.85 34.95
CA MET A 1 -52.34 -8.91 36.37
C MET A 1 -51.14 -8.54 37.22
N SER A 2 -51.17 -7.36 37.82
CA SER A 2 -50.12 -6.78 38.68
C SER A 2 -50.28 -7.24 40.12
N ILE A 3 -49.21 -7.64 40.81
CA ILE A 3 -49.00 -7.30 42.24
C ILE A 3 -47.57 -7.62 42.77
N ASN A 4 -47.08 -6.70 43.63
CA ASN A 4 -46.12 -6.84 44.75
C ASN A 4 -44.61 -6.95 44.43
N SER A 5 -43.66 -6.48 45.25
CA SER A 5 -43.66 -6.28 46.69
C SER A 5 -42.58 -5.27 47.14
N LEU A 6 -42.91 -4.45 48.14
CA LEU A 6 -41.99 -3.67 48.98
C LEU A 6 -41.53 -4.57 50.14
N CYS A 7 -40.23 -4.57 50.49
CA CYS A 7 -39.79 -5.06 51.80
C CYS A 7 -38.62 -4.25 52.36
N SER A 8 -38.74 -3.99 53.66
CA SER A 8 -37.93 -3.15 54.54
C SER A 8 -36.61 -3.81 54.95
N SER A 9 -35.57 -3.02 55.25
CA SER A 9 -34.43 -3.49 56.04
C SER A 9 -33.73 -2.38 56.82
N ARG A 10 -33.60 -2.64 58.13
CA ARG A 10 -33.03 -1.81 59.20
C ARG A 10 -31.52 -1.59 59.01
N ARG A 11 -31.06 -0.38 59.33
CA ARG A 11 -29.63 -0.05 59.46
C ARG A 11 -29.05 -0.62 60.75
N LEU A 12 -28.00 -1.42 60.63
CA LEU A 12 -27.05 -1.75 61.69
C LEU A 12 -25.73 -1.04 61.37
N LYS A 13 -25.15 -0.34 62.35
CA LYS A 13 -23.82 0.28 62.27
C LYS A 13 -22.74 -0.77 62.60
N PRO A 14 -21.63 -0.84 61.85
CA PRO A 14 -20.44 -1.55 62.30
C PRO A 14 -19.36 -0.63 62.89
N ALA A 15 -18.52 -1.25 63.72
CA ALA A 15 -17.50 -0.72 64.63
C ALA A 15 -16.18 -0.29 63.92
N PRO A 16 -15.23 0.39 64.62
CA PRO A 16 -14.05 0.99 64.00
C PRO A 16 -12.88 0.00 63.91
N GLU A 17 -12.24 -0.08 62.75
CA GLU A 17 -10.98 -0.83 62.56
C GLU A 17 -9.77 0.09 62.42
N THR A 18 -8.73 -0.32 63.14
CA THR A 18 -7.41 0.25 63.32
C THR A 18 -6.59 0.36 62.04
N VAL A 19 -5.93 1.51 61.88
CA VAL A 19 -4.95 1.82 60.84
C VAL A 19 -3.67 1.01 61.06
N LYS A 20 -3.33 0.14 60.10
CA LYS A 20 -1.98 -0.44 59.95
C LYS A 20 -1.29 0.20 58.75
N THR A 21 -0.28 1.00 59.04
CA THR A 21 0.62 1.65 58.08
C THR A 21 1.52 0.60 57.43
N LEU A 22 1.35 0.36 56.13
CA LEU A 22 2.32 -0.41 55.33
C LEU A 22 3.04 0.52 54.35
N SER A 23 4.32 0.77 54.65
CA SER A 23 5.26 1.48 53.79
C SER A 23 5.48 0.69 52.49
N ARG A 24 5.08 1.23 51.35
CA ARG A 24 5.44 0.72 50.02
C ARG A 24 6.55 1.58 49.43
N ARG A 25 7.71 0.94 49.22
CA ARG A 25 8.85 1.46 48.46
C ARG A 25 8.40 1.92 47.07
N ILE A 26 8.62 3.20 46.77
CA ILE A 26 8.46 3.79 45.45
C ILE A 26 9.70 3.39 44.63
N SER A 27 9.54 2.51 43.64
CA SER A 27 10.53 2.36 42.57
C SER A 27 10.43 3.58 41.65
N LYS A 28 11.57 4.22 41.40
CA LYS A 28 11.68 5.37 40.49
C LYS A 28 11.38 4.91 39.06
N PHE A 29 10.15 5.10 38.61
CA PHE A 29 9.82 5.08 37.18
C PHE A 29 10.45 6.30 36.51
N GLN A 30 11.46 6.08 35.67
CA GLN A 30 11.99 7.12 34.78
C GLN A 30 10.90 7.50 33.77
N ARG A 31 10.55 8.79 33.74
CA ARG A 31 9.63 9.37 32.76
C ARG A 31 10.23 9.24 31.35
N PRO A 32 9.46 8.87 30.32
CA PRO A 32 9.95 8.94 28.94
C PRO A 32 10.22 10.40 28.56
N ARG A 33 11.37 10.63 27.93
CA ARG A 33 11.81 11.97 27.46
C ARG A 33 10.85 12.47 26.39
N ARG A 34 10.19 13.61 26.63
CA ARG A 34 9.44 14.35 25.61
C ARG A 34 10.42 14.83 24.52
N ARG A 35 10.14 14.53 23.26
CA ARG A 35 10.87 15.11 22.11
C ARG A 35 10.37 16.54 21.82
N PRO A 36 11.23 17.45 21.35
CA PRO A 36 10.81 18.81 20.98
C PRO A 36 9.99 18.80 19.66
N PRO A 37 9.17 19.84 19.41
CA PRO A 37 8.36 19.94 18.21
C PRO A 37 9.21 20.09 16.94
N TYR A 38 8.75 19.46 15.86
CA TYR A 38 9.38 19.46 14.54
C TYR A 38 9.21 20.84 13.88
N HIS A 39 10.31 21.48 13.46
CA HIS A 39 10.27 22.65 12.60
C HIS A 39 10.28 22.22 11.12
N HIS A 40 9.24 22.59 10.37
CA HIS A 40 9.23 22.48 8.91
C HIS A 40 10.18 23.52 8.28
N PRO A 41 11.11 23.14 7.40
CA PRO A 41 11.80 24.10 6.54
C PRO A 41 10.80 24.64 5.50
N LYS A 42 10.75 25.96 5.34
CA LYS A 42 10.01 26.63 4.27
C LYS A 42 10.63 26.24 2.92
N MET A 43 9.88 25.59 2.03
CA MET A 43 10.31 25.34 0.66
C MET A 43 10.14 26.60 -0.19
N ASN A 44 11.21 26.95 -0.91
CA ASN A 44 11.28 28.09 -1.83
C ASN A 44 10.85 27.65 -3.24
N SER A 45 10.14 28.50 -3.96
CA SER A 45 9.40 28.17 -5.19
C SER A 45 10.24 28.00 -6.48
N LYS A 46 11.50 27.56 -6.38
CA LYS A 46 12.42 27.53 -7.54
C LYS A 46 13.11 26.21 -7.87
N ASP A 47 12.90 25.12 -7.13
CA ASP A 47 13.53 23.82 -7.42
C ASP A 47 12.58 22.83 -8.12
N LEU A 48 11.88 23.28 -9.16
CA LEU A 48 11.02 22.44 -9.99
C LEU A 48 11.68 22.14 -11.34
N ILE A 49 12.81 21.42 -11.34
CA ILE A 49 13.33 20.74 -12.53
C ILE A 49 13.90 19.38 -12.09
N ILE A 50 13.08 18.35 -12.14
CA ILE A 50 13.54 16.96 -11.98
C ILE A 50 13.94 16.46 -13.37
N ARG A 51 15.24 16.20 -13.53
CA ARG A 51 15.82 15.49 -14.67
C ARG A 51 15.25 14.07 -14.71
N ALA A 52 14.66 13.71 -15.84
CA ALA A 52 14.31 12.35 -16.18
C ALA A 52 15.60 11.60 -16.53
N ASP A 53 16.00 10.64 -15.69
CA ASP A 53 16.86 9.50 -16.02
C ASP A 53 16.93 8.60 -14.77
N ASP A 54 15.97 7.68 -14.62
CA ASP A 54 16.19 6.40 -13.92
C ASP A 54 15.05 5.44 -14.25
N ALA A 55 15.24 4.65 -15.31
CA ALA A 55 14.29 3.71 -15.85
C ALA A 55 14.82 2.28 -15.68
N SER A 56 14.82 1.77 -14.45
CA SER A 56 14.85 0.33 -14.16
C SER A 56 14.57 0.10 -12.68
N ASP A 57 13.29 -0.05 -12.33
CA ASP A 57 12.75 -0.79 -11.17
C ASP A 57 11.26 -0.41 -10.98
N GLU A 58 10.45 -0.62 -12.02
CA GLU A 58 9.01 -0.39 -11.96
C GLU A 58 8.30 -1.61 -11.34
N ALA A 59 7.51 -1.39 -10.28
CA ALA A 59 6.87 -2.41 -9.43
C ALA A 59 5.66 -3.14 -10.07
N ILE A 60 5.81 -3.57 -11.32
CA ILE A 60 5.20 -4.76 -11.93
C ILE A 60 6.27 -5.27 -12.90
N THR A 61 7.04 -6.26 -12.49
CA THR A 61 8.14 -6.80 -13.30
C THR A 61 7.57 -7.49 -14.53
N ALA A 62 8.26 -7.41 -15.67
CA ALA A 62 7.87 -8.07 -16.92
C ALA A 62 7.68 -9.60 -16.76
N GLU A 63 8.26 -10.18 -15.71
CA GLU A 63 8.18 -11.60 -15.35
C GLU A 63 6.80 -12.02 -14.81
N GLU A 64 5.95 -11.08 -14.36
CA GLU A 64 4.54 -11.36 -14.02
C GLU A 64 3.59 -11.30 -15.23
N ILE A 65 4.08 -10.89 -16.40
CA ILE A 65 3.28 -10.76 -17.64
C ILE A 65 3.09 -12.12 -18.32
N THR A 66 3.91 -13.12 -18.00
CA THR A 66 3.76 -14.48 -18.54
C THR A 66 3.17 -15.39 -17.47
N GLY A 67 1.85 -15.59 -17.51
CA GLY A 67 1.17 -16.59 -16.70
C GLY A 67 1.67 -17.99 -17.04
N ASP A 68 2.42 -18.60 -16.13
CA ASP A 68 2.85 -19.99 -16.24
C ASP A 68 1.64 -20.90 -15.98
N ALA A 69 1.02 -21.36 -17.06
CA ALA A 69 0.15 -22.52 -17.07
C ALA A 69 0.85 -23.62 -17.88
N ALA A 70 1.45 -24.59 -17.18
CA ALA A 70 1.75 -25.90 -17.75
C ALA A 70 1.63 -26.98 -16.67
N PRO A 71 0.65 -27.89 -16.75
CA PRO A 71 0.69 -29.12 -15.99
C PRO A 71 1.68 -30.09 -16.65
N ARG A 72 2.62 -30.59 -15.85
CA ARG A 72 3.46 -31.75 -16.19
C ARG A 72 2.66 -33.04 -15.97
N VAL A 73 2.44 -33.83 -17.02
CA VAL A 73 2.25 -35.29 -16.91
C VAL A 73 3.08 -35.98 -18.01
N ALA A 74 3.65 -37.12 -17.63
CA ALA A 74 4.75 -37.83 -18.26
C ALA A 74 4.36 -38.66 -19.51
N ALA A 75 5.43 -39.13 -20.17
CA ALA A 75 5.55 -39.82 -21.45
C ALA A 75 4.75 -41.13 -21.62
N HIS A 76 4.48 -41.51 -22.89
CA HIS A 76 4.90 -42.79 -23.48
C HIS A 76 4.67 -42.85 -25.00
N GLY A 77 5.73 -43.16 -25.77
CA GLY A 77 5.74 -44.15 -26.86
C GLY A 77 5.28 -43.78 -28.29
N GLY A 78 6.19 -43.95 -29.27
CA GLY A 78 5.86 -44.45 -30.61
C GLY A 78 5.97 -43.48 -31.81
N MET A 79 6.93 -43.74 -32.70
CA MET A 79 7.09 -43.20 -34.08
C MET A 79 6.26 -44.02 -35.12
N PRO A 80 6.25 -43.71 -36.44
CA PRO A 80 6.19 -42.44 -37.19
C PRO A 80 5.19 -42.48 -38.40
N THR A 81 5.33 -41.51 -39.33
CA THR A 81 4.73 -41.33 -40.69
C THR A 81 3.45 -40.47 -40.69
N THR A 82 3.32 -39.40 -41.48
CA THR A 82 3.42 -39.32 -42.94
C THR A 82 3.80 -37.90 -43.44
N GLN A 83 4.20 -37.85 -44.72
CA GLN A 83 4.73 -36.71 -45.47
C GLN A 83 3.65 -35.67 -45.83
N GLY A 84 4.04 -34.39 -45.87
CA GLY A 84 3.31 -33.29 -46.50
C GLY A 84 4.29 -32.23 -47.04
N PRO A 85 3.99 -31.58 -48.19
CA PRO A 85 4.99 -30.87 -49.00
C PRO A 85 5.31 -29.46 -48.46
N GLY A 86 6.57 -29.06 -48.62
CA GLY A 86 7.09 -27.77 -48.20
C GLY A 86 6.70 -26.62 -49.13
N ASN A 87 6.72 -25.40 -48.60
CA ASN A 87 6.63 -24.16 -49.36
C ASN A 87 7.67 -23.12 -48.86
N ALA A 88 8.75 -23.01 -49.64
CA ALA A 88 9.28 -21.81 -50.28
C ALA A 88 9.67 -20.52 -49.51
N PHE A 89 9.73 -20.50 -48.18
CA PHE A 89 10.30 -19.33 -47.45
C PHE A 89 11.45 -19.65 -46.48
N ALA A 90 11.74 -20.92 -46.24
CA ALA A 90 12.82 -21.37 -45.35
C ALA A 90 14.21 -21.46 -46.03
N GLU A 91 14.28 -21.22 -47.35
CA GLU A 91 15.49 -21.42 -48.16
C GLU A 91 16.31 -20.13 -48.36
N LEU A 92 15.90 -18.99 -47.80
CA LEU A 92 16.52 -17.70 -48.14
C LEU A 92 17.53 -17.13 -47.12
N MET A 93 17.73 -17.70 -45.93
CA MET A 93 18.65 -17.07 -44.93
C MET A 93 19.62 -18.03 -44.24
N SER A 94 20.00 -19.15 -44.87
CA SER A 94 21.12 -19.98 -44.41
C SER A 94 22.38 -19.77 -45.25
N LYS A 95 23.38 -19.11 -44.65
CA LYS A 95 24.84 -19.08 -44.94
C LYS A 95 25.38 -17.92 -44.08
N SER A 96 26.46 -17.98 -43.30
CA SER A 96 27.63 -18.86 -43.32
C SER A 96 28.54 -18.49 -42.12
N LYS A 97 29.18 -19.48 -41.49
CA LYS A 97 30.42 -19.39 -40.66
C LYS A 97 31.53 -20.12 -41.45
N PRO A 98 32.86 -19.85 -41.30
CA PRO A 98 33.68 -20.25 -40.11
C PRO A 98 35.01 -19.42 -39.96
N PRO A 99 36.12 -19.85 -39.28
CA PRO A 99 36.35 -20.70 -38.08
C PRO A 99 37.25 -20.04 -36.99
N ALA A 100 37.53 -20.79 -35.91
CA ALA A 100 38.30 -20.46 -34.72
C ALA A 100 39.84 -20.61 -34.84
N LYS A 101 40.61 -19.96 -33.93
CA LYS A 101 41.93 -20.40 -33.45
C LYS A 101 42.15 -20.07 -31.96
N SER A 102 42.80 -21.02 -31.28
CA SER A 102 43.27 -21.07 -29.89
C SER A 102 44.62 -20.36 -29.70
N VAL A 103 44.92 -19.85 -28.49
CA VAL A 103 46.22 -20.02 -27.78
C VAL A 103 46.04 -19.74 -26.27
N ASN A 104 46.61 -20.61 -25.43
CA ASN A 104 46.86 -20.41 -23.99
C ASN A 104 48.08 -19.50 -23.80
N GLU A 105 48.08 -18.60 -22.81
CA GLU A 105 49.34 -18.28 -22.11
C GLU A 105 49.11 -17.72 -20.69
N THR A 106 49.73 -18.40 -19.74
CA THR A 106 49.86 -18.07 -18.32
C THR A 106 50.72 -16.85 -18.08
N ARG A 107 50.30 -15.92 -17.20
CA ARG A 107 51.24 -15.22 -16.32
C ARG A 107 50.59 -14.69 -15.03
N ASN A 108 51.07 -15.25 -13.93
CA ASN A 108 50.70 -14.97 -12.56
C ASN A 108 51.61 -13.85 -12.03
N LYS A 109 51.07 -12.71 -11.55
CA LYS A 109 51.76 -11.80 -10.63
C LYS A 109 50.78 -10.94 -9.81
N GLY A 110 50.82 -11.13 -8.49
CA GLY A 110 50.81 -10.06 -7.49
C GLY A 110 49.45 -9.46 -7.07
N LYS A 111 48.92 -9.93 -5.95
CA LYS A 111 47.94 -9.21 -5.11
C LYS A 111 48.62 -8.00 -4.45
N PRO A 112 47.88 -6.94 -4.07
CA PRO A 112 47.51 -6.91 -2.65
C PRO A 112 46.08 -6.44 -2.35
N SER A 113 45.64 -6.90 -1.17
CA SER A 113 44.76 -6.21 -0.21
C SER A 113 43.25 -6.06 -0.50
N SER A 114 42.51 -7.01 0.08
CA SER A 114 41.22 -6.86 0.77
C SER A 114 40.42 -5.56 0.59
N ARG A 115 39.36 -5.65 -0.21
CA ARG A 115 38.11 -4.93 0.06
C ARG A 115 37.16 -5.87 0.80
N PRO A 116 36.41 -5.41 1.82
CA PRO A 116 35.45 -6.27 2.48
C PRO A 116 34.43 -6.70 1.44
N ALA A 117 34.15 -8.00 1.37
CA ALA A 117 33.01 -8.51 0.66
C ALA A 117 31.78 -7.92 1.34
N SER A 118 31.30 -6.79 0.83
CA SER A 118 29.91 -6.39 0.98
C SER A 118 29.13 -7.55 0.38
N SER A 119 28.64 -8.43 1.24
CA SER A 119 27.54 -9.32 0.90
C SER A 119 26.34 -8.44 0.63
N SER A 120 26.31 -7.80 -0.55
CA SER A 120 25.05 -7.40 -1.16
C SER A 120 24.34 -8.71 -1.38
N LYS A 121 23.55 -9.14 -0.39
CA LYS A 121 22.47 -10.06 -0.65
C LYS A 121 21.78 -9.46 -1.87
N ASN A 122 21.82 -10.19 -2.99
CA ASN A 122 21.08 -9.81 -4.19
C ASN A 122 19.63 -9.72 -3.73
N PHE A 123 19.18 -8.53 -3.37
CA PHE A 123 17.78 -8.29 -3.08
C PHE A 123 17.10 -8.55 -4.42
N ASN A 124 16.23 -9.57 -4.44
CA ASN A 124 15.29 -9.71 -5.53
C ASN A 124 14.56 -8.36 -5.65
N GLY A 125 14.35 -7.84 -6.87
CA GLY A 125 13.67 -6.54 -7.06
C GLY A 125 12.32 -6.46 -6.33
N ARG A 126 11.68 -7.61 -6.11
CA ARG A 126 10.42 -7.79 -5.38
C ARG A 126 10.51 -7.70 -3.85
N ASP A 127 11.72 -7.66 -3.29
CA ASP A 127 11.98 -7.64 -1.84
C ASP A 127 12.22 -6.22 -1.29
N GLY A 128 12.09 -5.19 -2.12
CA GLY A 128 12.36 -3.80 -1.74
C GLY A 128 11.56 -3.27 -0.54
N LEU A 129 10.43 -3.89 -0.19
CA LEU A 129 9.64 -3.52 0.99
C LEU A 129 10.25 -4.01 2.32
N GLY A 130 11.12 -5.02 2.29
CA GLY A 130 11.66 -5.67 3.49
C GLY A 130 12.47 -4.73 4.38
N ILE A 131 13.08 -3.69 3.80
CA ILE A 131 13.84 -2.69 4.58
C ILE A 131 12.93 -1.90 5.53
N TYR A 132 11.71 -1.57 5.11
CA TYR A 132 10.76 -0.84 5.93
C TYR A 132 10.22 -1.71 7.07
N VAL A 133 9.99 -2.99 6.80
CA VAL A 133 9.49 -3.95 7.78
C VAL A 133 10.54 -4.20 8.88
N GLN A 134 11.79 -4.46 8.47
CA GLN A 134 12.87 -4.83 9.39
C GLN A 134 13.46 -3.63 10.13
N TYR A 135 13.62 -2.50 9.45
CA TYR A 135 14.32 -1.31 9.96
C TYR A 135 13.56 -0.01 9.68
N PRO A 136 12.30 0.13 10.15
CA PRO A 136 11.49 1.32 9.88
C PRO A 136 12.14 2.62 10.40
N GLU A 137 12.97 2.54 11.44
CA GLU A 137 13.71 3.66 12.01
C GLU A 137 14.77 4.26 11.07
N ARG A 138 15.27 3.47 10.10
CA ARG A 138 16.18 3.98 9.07
C ARG A 138 15.49 4.91 8.10
N ASN A 139 14.17 4.73 7.94
CA ASN A 139 13.27 5.56 7.14
C ASN A 139 13.90 6.03 5.81
N PRO A 140 14.29 5.09 4.92
CA PRO A 140 14.91 5.47 3.66
C PRO A 140 13.93 6.33 2.85
N GLU A 141 14.46 7.38 2.23
CA GLU A 141 13.69 8.38 1.47
C GLU A 141 12.58 9.11 2.28
N GLY A 142 12.54 8.98 3.61
CA GLY A 142 11.55 9.64 4.46
C GLY A 142 10.11 9.11 4.26
N ARG A 143 9.94 7.87 3.79
CA ARG A 143 8.63 7.28 3.43
C ARG A 143 7.80 6.80 4.61
N VAL A 144 8.44 6.44 5.72
CA VAL A 144 7.76 5.91 6.92
C VAL A 144 7.00 7.04 7.62
N ILE A 145 5.69 6.87 7.72
CA ILE A 145 4.77 7.79 8.40
C ILE A 145 4.72 7.47 9.88
N GLU A 146 4.45 6.21 10.20
CA GLU A 146 4.39 5.70 11.56
C GLU A 146 4.70 4.20 11.58
N TYR A 147 5.19 3.71 12.72
CA TYR A 147 5.36 2.29 12.96
C TYR A 147 5.24 1.99 14.45
N ASP A 148 4.86 0.75 14.73
CA ASP A 148 4.82 0.15 16.06
C ASP A 148 5.38 -1.28 15.95
N ASP A 149 5.29 -2.08 17.01
CA ASP A 149 5.83 -3.45 17.01
C ASP A 149 5.11 -4.39 16.05
N GLU A 150 3.87 -4.07 15.63
CA GLU A 150 3.02 -4.92 14.79
C GLU A 150 3.00 -4.47 13.33
N PHE A 151 3.07 -3.16 13.06
CA PHE A 151 2.87 -2.59 11.73
C PHE A 151 3.81 -1.44 11.40
N VAL A 152 4.05 -1.25 10.09
CA VAL A 152 4.70 -0.08 9.50
C VAL A 152 3.78 0.53 8.47
N VAL A 153 3.69 1.86 8.46
CA VAL A 153 2.93 2.63 7.47
C VAL A 153 3.92 3.45 6.66
N ILE A 154 3.89 3.29 5.34
CA ILE A 154 4.74 4.05 4.43
C ILE A 154 3.91 4.75 3.35
N GLN A 155 4.45 5.84 2.80
CA GLN A 155 4.02 6.35 1.51
C GLN A 155 4.56 5.42 0.41
N ASP A 156 3.72 5.06 -0.55
CA ASP A 156 4.16 4.31 -1.73
C ASP A 156 5.17 5.17 -2.52
N ARG A 157 6.28 4.57 -2.97
CA ARG A 157 7.31 5.25 -3.76
C ARG A 157 6.80 5.66 -5.15
N TYR A 158 5.85 4.92 -5.68
CA TYR A 158 5.24 5.08 -6.99
C TYR A 158 3.72 5.18 -6.84
N PRO A 159 3.19 6.22 -6.15
CA PRO A 159 1.77 6.32 -5.80
C PRO A 159 0.89 6.30 -7.04
N LYS A 160 -0.24 5.59 -7.03
CA LYS A 160 -1.13 5.50 -8.21
C LYS A 160 -2.31 6.49 -8.17
N ALA A 161 -2.38 7.27 -7.10
CA ALA A 161 -3.39 8.30 -6.85
C ALA A 161 -2.77 9.41 -6.00
N SER A 162 -3.56 10.46 -5.74
CA SER A 162 -3.13 11.63 -4.95
C SER A 162 -2.60 11.30 -3.56
N VAL A 163 -3.14 10.28 -2.92
CA VAL A 163 -2.63 9.68 -1.68
C VAL A 163 -2.56 8.18 -1.88
N HIS A 164 -1.40 7.57 -1.64
CA HIS A 164 -1.22 6.12 -1.69
C HIS A 164 -0.27 5.68 -0.58
N LEU A 165 -0.82 4.97 0.38
CA LEU A 165 -0.12 4.43 1.54
C LEU A 165 -0.09 2.91 1.47
N LEU A 166 0.94 2.32 2.06
CA LEU A 166 1.06 0.89 2.29
C LEU A 166 1.14 0.63 3.80
N LEU A 167 0.29 -0.27 4.28
CA LEU A 167 0.37 -0.82 5.63
C LEU A 167 1.01 -2.22 5.55
N LEU A 168 2.14 -2.39 6.23
CA LEU A 168 2.91 -3.63 6.22
C LEU A 168 2.93 -4.24 7.63
N PRO A 169 2.51 -5.51 7.81
CA PRO A 169 2.72 -6.22 9.06
C PRO A 169 4.20 -6.52 9.26
N ARG A 170 4.62 -6.51 10.53
CA ARG A 170 6.02 -6.76 10.93
C ARG A 170 6.30 -8.19 11.36
N ASP A 171 5.24 -8.99 11.52
CA ASP A 171 5.37 -10.40 11.85
C ASP A 171 6.09 -11.13 10.70
N PRO A 172 7.27 -11.71 10.94
CA PRO A 172 8.01 -12.45 9.90
C PRO A 172 7.23 -13.63 9.33
N SER A 173 6.33 -14.24 10.11
CA SER A 173 5.49 -15.36 9.67
C SER A 173 4.40 -14.96 8.70
N LEU A 174 4.01 -13.68 8.67
CA LEU A 174 2.99 -13.14 7.76
C LEU A 174 3.59 -12.41 6.57
N THR A 175 4.86 -11.99 6.70
CA THR A 175 5.49 -11.06 5.76
C THR A 175 5.52 -11.62 4.33
N LEU A 176 5.77 -12.92 4.13
CA LEU A 176 5.86 -13.52 2.79
C LEU A 176 4.65 -14.37 2.42
N GLU A 177 3.61 -14.35 3.25
CA GLU A 177 2.40 -15.12 3.01
C GLU A 177 1.49 -14.44 1.98
N HIS A 178 0.77 -15.25 1.21
CA HIS A 178 -0.15 -14.72 0.21
C HIS A 178 -1.29 -13.93 0.90
N PRO A 179 -1.61 -12.69 0.47
CA PRO A 179 -2.56 -11.83 1.17
C PRO A 179 -3.95 -12.45 1.28
N LEU A 180 -4.45 -13.04 0.20
CA LEU A 180 -5.80 -13.63 0.20
C LEU A 180 -5.92 -14.80 1.19
N VAL A 181 -4.85 -15.59 1.31
CA VAL A 181 -4.80 -16.75 2.22
C VAL A 181 -4.71 -16.25 3.66
N THR A 182 -3.76 -15.34 3.92
CA THR A 182 -3.54 -14.76 5.25
C THR A 182 -4.80 -14.10 5.80
N LEU A 183 -5.44 -13.24 5.01
CA LEU A 183 -6.60 -12.48 5.44
C LEU A 183 -7.88 -13.33 5.54
N SER A 184 -7.96 -14.45 4.84
CA SER A 184 -9.12 -15.35 4.93
C SER A 184 -8.99 -16.38 6.05
N ASN A 185 -7.77 -16.86 6.32
CA ASN A 185 -7.53 -17.99 7.23
C ASN A 185 -7.02 -17.56 8.62
N ASN A 186 -6.68 -16.27 8.81
CA ASN A 186 -6.21 -15.74 10.09
C ASN A 186 -7.15 -14.67 10.64
N PRO A 187 -8.27 -15.05 11.31
CA PRO A 187 -9.24 -14.09 11.82
C PRO A 187 -8.68 -13.18 12.92
N ALA A 188 -7.70 -13.66 13.70
CA ALA A 188 -7.05 -12.87 14.74
C ALA A 188 -6.22 -11.72 14.14
N PHE A 189 -5.47 -11.99 13.07
CA PHE A 189 -4.75 -10.96 12.34
C PHE A 189 -5.72 -9.97 11.67
N LEU A 190 -6.76 -10.47 11.00
CA LEU A 190 -7.76 -9.62 10.35
C LEU A 190 -8.44 -8.66 11.34
N ALA A 191 -8.76 -9.14 12.56
CA ALA A 191 -9.35 -8.33 13.62
C ALA A 191 -8.43 -7.20 14.12
N LYS A 192 -7.10 -7.40 14.10
CA LYS A 192 -6.11 -6.36 14.41
C LYS A 192 -5.91 -5.38 13.24
N LEU A 193 -5.93 -5.91 12.02
CA LEU A 193 -5.68 -5.15 10.80
C LEU A 193 -6.79 -4.15 10.49
N LYS A 194 -8.07 -4.57 10.59
CA LYS A 194 -9.23 -3.73 10.20
C LYS A 194 -9.25 -2.36 10.92
N PRO A 195 -9.11 -2.27 12.26
CA PRO A 195 -9.02 -0.98 12.95
C PRO A 195 -7.83 -0.13 12.51
N ARG A 196 -6.68 -0.75 12.20
CA ARG A 196 -5.49 -0.04 11.72
C ARG A 196 -5.76 0.61 10.36
N VAL A 197 -6.41 -0.12 9.45
CA VAL A 197 -6.79 0.38 8.12
C VAL A 197 -7.83 1.49 8.21
N GLU A 198 -8.84 1.38 9.07
CA GLU A 198 -9.83 2.46 9.25
C GLU A 198 -9.18 3.75 9.77
N ARG A 199 -8.24 3.65 10.73
CA ARG A 199 -7.44 4.82 11.15
C ARG A 199 -6.64 5.41 9.99
N LEU A 200 -6.06 4.58 9.12
CA LEU A 200 -5.32 5.05 7.95
C LEU A 200 -6.20 5.70 6.90
N LYS A 201 -7.42 5.21 6.70
CA LYS A 201 -8.41 5.87 5.82
C LYS A 201 -8.73 7.27 6.31
N LEU A 202 -8.88 7.47 7.62
CA LEU A 202 -9.03 8.81 8.21
C LEU A 202 -7.79 9.69 8.00
N LEU A 203 -6.59 9.13 8.14
CA LEU A 203 -5.35 9.87 7.87
C LEU A 203 -5.22 10.27 6.40
N ALA A 204 -5.51 9.36 5.47
CA ALA A 204 -5.50 9.61 4.04
C ALA A 204 -6.58 10.65 3.64
N ALA A 205 -7.76 10.58 4.23
CA ALA A 205 -8.84 11.55 4.05
C ALA A 205 -8.43 12.95 4.52
N ARG A 206 -7.76 13.06 5.67
CA ARG A 206 -7.20 14.33 6.17
C ARG A 206 -6.14 14.89 5.23
N GLU A 207 -5.31 14.03 4.65
CA GLU A 207 -4.32 14.45 3.65
C GLU A 207 -4.98 14.91 2.35
N LEU A 208 -6.05 14.26 1.88
CA LEU A 208 -6.85 14.77 0.76
C LEU A 208 -7.45 16.13 1.07
N ARG A 209 -8.10 16.29 2.24
CA ARG A 209 -8.63 17.59 2.68
C ARG A 209 -7.52 18.66 2.74
N ARG A 210 -6.32 18.30 3.21
CA ARG A 210 -5.18 19.24 3.24
C ARG A 210 -4.77 19.68 1.83
N LYS A 211 -4.83 18.79 0.84
CA LYS A 211 -4.45 19.07 -0.55
C LYS A 211 -5.52 19.83 -1.32
N TYR A 212 -6.79 19.47 -1.14
CA TYR A 212 -7.89 19.87 -2.04
C TYR A 212 -9.09 20.48 -1.30
N GLY A 213 -9.09 20.53 0.03
CA GLY A 213 -10.20 21.08 0.81
C GLY A 213 -10.47 22.54 0.49
N LEU A 214 -9.44 23.35 0.24
CA LEU A 214 -9.59 24.77 -0.12
C LEU A 214 -10.28 24.99 -1.48
N SER A 215 -10.15 24.05 -2.42
CA SER A 215 -10.81 24.14 -3.72
C SER A 215 -12.19 23.51 -3.74
N SER A 216 -12.55 22.73 -2.72
CA SER A 216 -13.78 21.96 -2.64
C SER A 216 -14.97 22.83 -2.19
N ALA A 217 -16.01 22.91 -3.03
CA ALA A 217 -17.22 23.65 -2.73
C ALA A 217 -17.99 23.07 -1.52
N SER A 218 -18.03 21.75 -1.41
CA SER A 218 -18.68 21.02 -0.31
C SER A 218 -17.87 21.04 0.99
N ASP A 219 -16.55 21.23 0.94
CA ASP A 219 -15.71 21.43 2.12
C ASP A 219 -15.59 22.91 2.53
N ALA A 220 -16.05 23.85 1.70
CA ALA A 220 -15.94 25.29 1.95
C ALA A 220 -16.51 25.78 3.30
N PRO A 221 -17.61 25.25 3.86
CA PRO A 221 -18.06 25.62 5.21
C PRO A 221 -17.04 25.24 6.29
N TYR A 222 -16.45 24.04 6.19
CA TYR A 222 -15.40 23.58 7.10
C TYR A 222 -14.14 24.45 6.97
N GLN A 223 -13.70 24.75 5.74
CA GLN A 223 -12.48 25.53 5.51
C GLN A 223 -12.59 26.95 6.03
N ARG A 224 -13.72 27.64 5.79
CA ARG A 224 -13.96 29.00 6.33
C ARG A 224 -13.94 29.00 7.85
N ALA A 225 -14.67 28.07 8.48
CA ALA A 225 -14.67 27.96 9.93
C ALA A 225 -13.29 27.62 10.50
N LEU A 226 -12.49 26.80 9.81
CA LEU A 226 -11.12 26.50 10.20
C LEU A 226 -10.21 27.72 10.11
N GLU A 227 -10.32 28.49 9.03
CA GLU A 227 -9.56 29.74 8.84
C GLU A 227 -9.90 30.77 9.92
N ASP A 228 -11.18 30.98 10.19
CA ASP A 228 -11.66 31.89 11.23
C ASP A 228 -11.12 31.47 12.61
N LEU A 229 -11.21 30.17 12.91
CA LEU A 229 -10.76 29.61 14.19
C LEU A 229 -9.25 29.67 14.37
N MET A 230 -8.48 29.43 13.31
CA MET A 230 -7.01 29.51 13.32
C MET A 230 -6.50 30.94 13.34
N SER A 231 -7.29 31.90 12.86
CA SER A 231 -6.99 33.34 12.91
C SER A 231 -7.41 34.00 14.22
N SER A 232 -8.08 33.27 15.11
CA SER A 232 -8.45 33.71 16.46
C SER A 232 -7.20 34.01 17.31
N PRO A 233 -7.22 35.04 18.20
CA PRO A 233 -6.13 35.34 19.12
C PRO A 233 -5.73 34.16 20.00
N ASP A 234 -6.72 33.34 20.39
CA ASP A 234 -6.56 32.15 21.21
C ASP A 234 -7.08 30.93 20.44
N PRO A 235 -6.24 30.29 19.60
CA PRO A 235 -6.65 29.11 18.84
C PRO A 235 -6.88 27.92 19.78
N PRO A 236 -7.97 27.15 19.61
CA PRO A 236 -8.28 26.01 20.45
C PRO A 236 -7.28 24.87 20.25
N SER A 237 -7.24 23.95 21.20
CA SER A 237 -6.46 22.73 21.06
C SER A 237 -6.98 21.88 19.88
N PRO A 238 -6.17 20.95 19.32
CA PRO A 238 -6.62 20.08 18.25
C PRO A 238 -7.90 19.29 18.56
N GLU A 239 -8.10 18.88 19.82
CA GLU A 239 -9.27 18.10 20.25
C GLU A 239 -10.54 18.96 20.33
N GLU A 240 -10.43 20.18 20.85
CA GLU A 240 -11.54 21.14 20.90
C GLU A 240 -11.93 21.61 19.50
N ARG A 241 -10.92 21.82 18.63
CA ARG A 241 -11.13 22.23 17.25
C ARG A 241 -12.06 21.29 16.49
N ASP A 242 -11.83 19.99 16.55
CA ASP A 242 -12.62 19.02 15.79
C ASP A 242 -14.11 19.01 16.22
N SER A 243 -14.40 19.42 17.46
CA SER A 243 -15.77 19.57 17.98
C SER A 243 -16.45 20.89 17.59
N LEU A 244 -15.67 21.92 17.26
CA LEU A 244 -16.15 23.25 16.91
C LEU A 244 -16.35 23.45 15.40
N LEU A 245 -15.68 22.65 14.58
CA LEU A 245 -15.77 22.78 13.13
C LEU A 245 -17.07 22.17 12.60
N PRO A 246 -17.77 22.85 11.68
CA PRO A 246 -18.94 22.30 11.03
C PRO A 246 -18.55 21.10 10.16
N GLN A 247 -19.52 20.27 9.82
CA GLN A 247 -19.28 19.17 8.89
C GLN A 247 -18.90 19.72 7.51
N GLY A 248 -17.78 19.24 6.96
CA GLY A 248 -17.36 19.47 5.58
C GLY A 248 -17.63 18.27 4.69
N ARG A 249 -16.92 18.19 3.56
CA ARG A 249 -16.93 17.03 2.67
C ARG A 249 -16.41 15.80 3.42
N ASP A 250 -17.08 14.67 3.25
CA ASP A 250 -16.62 13.40 3.78
C ASP A 250 -15.55 12.77 2.87
N TRP A 251 -14.31 13.25 3.01
CA TRP A 251 -13.15 12.74 2.29
C TRP A 251 -12.83 11.27 2.58
N SER A 252 -13.37 10.68 3.66
CA SER A 252 -13.13 9.26 3.97
C SER A 252 -13.79 8.33 2.96
N ARG A 253 -14.88 8.79 2.33
CA ARG A 253 -15.55 8.07 1.23
C ARG A 253 -14.68 7.99 0.00
N GLU A 254 -13.73 8.90 -0.18
CA GLU A 254 -12.82 8.92 -1.33
C GLU A 254 -11.66 7.92 -1.19
N ILE A 255 -11.52 7.25 -0.05
CA ILE A 255 -10.44 6.32 0.23
C ILE A 255 -10.90 4.87 0.06
N MET A 256 -10.13 4.13 -0.74
CA MET A 256 -10.24 2.69 -0.93
C MET A 256 -9.10 1.97 -0.18
N SER A 257 -9.37 0.74 0.24
CA SER A 257 -8.37 -0.10 0.88
C SER A 257 -8.52 -1.56 0.52
N GLY A 258 -7.42 -2.23 0.22
CA GLY A 258 -7.46 -3.60 -0.27
C GLY A 258 -6.09 -4.22 -0.48
N VAL A 259 -6.11 -5.46 -0.97
CA VAL A 259 -4.93 -6.21 -1.38
C VAL A 259 -5.09 -6.68 -2.81
N HIS A 260 -3.97 -6.79 -3.53
CA HIS A 260 -3.99 -7.38 -4.86
C HIS A 260 -4.11 -8.91 -4.80
N THR A 261 -4.84 -9.47 -5.76
CA THR A 261 -4.92 -10.93 -5.94
C THR A 261 -3.56 -11.55 -6.27
N HIS A 262 -2.71 -10.83 -7.02
CA HIS A 262 -1.31 -11.19 -7.30
C HIS A 262 -0.41 -10.00 -6.96
N PRO A 263 0.20 -9.97 -5.76
CA PRO A 263 1.04 -8.85 -5.34
C PRO A 263 2.34 -8.77 -6.15
N SER A 264 2.72 -7.56 -6.59
CA SER A 264 3.97 -7.35 -7.32
C SER A 264 5.22 -7.34 -6.43
N MET A 265 5.05 -7.10 -5.13
CA MET A 265 6.10 -7.20 -4.11
C MET A 265 5.81 -8.40 -3.21
N ASN A 266 6.87 -9.08 -2.76
CA ASN A 266 6.73 -10.32 -1.98
C ASN A 266 6.19 -10.08 -0.57
N HIS A 267 6.40 -8.89 -0.03
CA HIS A 267 6.03 -8.59 1.36
C HIS A 267 4.56 -8.22 1.42
N LEU A 268 3.77 -8.86 2.29
CA LEU A 268 2.35 -8.53 2.50
C LEU A 268 2.18 -7.02 2.73
N HIS A 269 1.36 -6.39 1.90
CA HIS A 269 1.07 -4.96 1.98
C HIS A 269 -0.40 -4.72 1.68
N ILE A 270 -0.99 -3.86 2.50
CA ILE A 270 -2.36 -3.39 2.32
C ILE A 270 -2.28 -2.00 1.71
N HIS A 271 -2.93 -1.84 0.57
CA HIS A 271 -3.08 -0.55 -0.08
C HIS A 271 -4.15 0.27 0.66
N VAL A 272 -3.84 1.53 0.95
CA VAL A 272 -4.81 2.55 1.38
C VAL A 272 -4.58 3.78 0.51
N LEU A 273 -5.50 4.06 -0.39
CA LEU A 273 -5.32 5.09 -1.42
C LEU A 273 -6.61 5.82 -1.75
N SER A 274 -6.45 7.03 -2.25
CA SER A 274 -7.55 7.79 -2.82
C SER A 274 -7.97 7.23 -4.18
N ARG A 275 -9.27 7.34 -4.51
CA ARG A 275 -9.85 6.77 -5.73
C ARG A 275 -9.61 7.58 -7.01
N ASP A 276 -9.02 8.77 -6.91
CA ASP A 276 -8.87 9.71 -8.03
C ASP A 276 -8.03 9.18 -9.18
N MET A 277 -7.10 8.25 -8.91
CA MET A 277 -6.18 7.68 -9.90
C MET A 277 -5.36 8.73 -10.67
N HIS A 278 -5.18 9.92 -10.10
CA HIS A 278 -4.41 11.00 -10.71
C HIS A 278 -2.99 11.00 -10.14
N SER A 279 -2.03 10.51 -10.94
CA SER A 279 -0.62 10.44 -10.55
C SER A 279 0.31 10.31 -11.76
N PRO A 280 1.51 10.91 -11.73
CA PRO A 280 2.55 10.70 -12.75
C PRO A 280 3.06 9.24 -12.82
N TRP A 281 2.77 8.41 -11.81
CA TRP A 281 3.18 6.99 -11.78
C TRP A 281 2.09 6.03 -12.28
N LEU A 282 0.90 6.54 -12.60
CA LEU A 282 -0.11 5.79 -13.33
C LEU A 282 0.23 5.83 -14.83
N LYS A 283 1.13 4.94 -15.26
CA LYS A 283 1.71 4.97 -16.63
C LYS A 283 1.16 3.92 -17.59
N LYS A 284 0.45 2.90 -17.09
CA LYS A 284 0.10 1.70 -17.86
C LYS A 284 -1.31 1.23 -17.50
N LYS A 285 -1.95 0.56 -18.47
CA LYS A 285 -3.24 -0.13 -18.31
C LYS A 285 -3.29 -0.99 -17.03
N ASN A 286 -2.23 -1.78 -16.81
CA ASN A 286 -2.14 -2.69 -15.68
C ASN A 286 -2.11 -1.95 -14.34
N HIS A 287 -1.49 -0.77 -14.28
CA HIS A 287 -1.51 0.04 -13.05
C HIS A 287 -2.95 0.44 -12.73
N TYR A 288 -3.70 0.93 -13.72
CA TYR A 288 -5.08 1.34 -13.50
C TYR A 288 -6.00 0.16 -13.14
N LEU A 289 -5.93 -0.92 -13.92
CA LEU A 289 -6.75 -2.11 -13.69
C LEU A 289 -6.46 -2.77 -12.34
N SER A 290 -5.22 -2.75 -11.86
CA SER A 290 -4.89 -3.35 -10.55
C SER A 290 -5.71 -2.78 -9.39
N PHE A 291 -6.18 -1.53 -9.52
CA PHE A 291 -7.00 -0.84 -8.51
C PHE A 291 -8.48 -0.68 -8.89
N ASN A 292 -8.83 -0.71 -10.18
CA ASN A 292 -10.17 -0.42 -10.68
C ASN A 292 -10.85 -1.64 -11.33
N SER A 293 -10.57 -2.83 -10.79
CA SER A 293 -11.16 -4.09 -11.25
C SER A 293 -11.23 -5.09 -10.10
N SER A 294 -11.67 -6.32 -10.37
CA SER A 294 -11.68 -7.38 -9.36
C SER A 294 -10.28 -7.89 -8.97
N PHE A 295 -9.22 -7.30 -9.53
CA PHE A 295 -7.84 -7.55 -9.12
C PHE A 295 -7.51 -6.99 -7.73
N LEU A 296 -8.17 -5.89 -7.33
CA LEU A 296 -8.14 -5.42 -5.95
C LEU A 296 -9.29 -6.09 -5.18
N VAL A 297 -8.95 -6.70 -4.05
CA VAL A 297 -9.91 -7.26 -3.10
C VAL A 297 -10.03 -6.30 -1.92
N GLY A 298 -11.23 -5.78 -1.71
CA GLY A 298 -11.54 -4.86 -0.61
C GLY A 298 -11.35 -5.53 0.75
N LEU A 299 -10.89 -4.77 1.74
CA LEU A 299 -10.69 -5.32 3.09
C LEU A 299 -11.99 -5.78 3.76
N ASP A 300 -13.11 -5.19 3.37
CA ASP A 300 -14.48 -5.51 3.79
C ASP A 300 -14.98 -6.84 3.20
N GLU A 301 -14.39 -7.33 2.10
CA GLU A 301 -14.72 -8.62 1.49
C GLU A 301 -14.15 -9.81 2.28
N PHE A 302 -13.21 -9.59 3.21
CA PHE A 302 -12.58 -10.66 3.99
C PHE A 302 -13.35 -11.01 5.28
N PRO A 303 -13.39 -12.31 5.65
CA PRO A 303 -12.69 -13.43 5.01
C PRO A 303 -13.37 -13.90 3.71
N LEU A 304 -12.57 -14.29 2.71
CA LEU A 304 -13.12 -14.87 1.48
C LEU A 304 -13.60 -16.30 1.75
N LYS A 305 -14.71 -16.68 1.11
CA LYS A 305 -15.22 -18.06 1.16
C LYS A 305 -14.36 -18.99 0.30
N ASP A 306 -14.35 -20.27 0.65
CA ASP A 306 -13.76 -21.33 -0.17
C ASP A 306 -14.35 -21.31 -1.58
N GLY A 307 -13.48 -21.44 -2.59
CA GLY A 307 -13.88 -21.38 -3.99
C GLY A 307 -14.22 -19.99 -4.51
N SER A 308 -13.93 -18.91 -3.76
CA SER A 308 -14.11 -17.54 -4.23
C SER A 308 -13.38 -17.31 -5.56
N PRO A 309 -14.03 -16.66 -6.55
CA PRO A 309 -13.39 -16.33 -7.82
C PRO A 309 -12.21 -15.36 -7.64
N ARG A 310 -12.08 -14.71 -6.47
CA ARG A 310 -10.94 -13.84 -6.15
C ARG A 310 -9.60 -14.60 -6.12
N PHE A 311 -9.60 -15.90 -5.82
CA PHE A 311 -8.39 -16.73 -5.89
C PHE A 311 -7.99 -17.07 -7.34
N HIS A 312 -8.89 -16.87 -8.30
CA HIS A 312 -8.71 -17.15 -9.72
C HIS A 312 -9.23 -15.98 -10.56
N PRO A 313 -8.59 -14.80 -10.50
CA PRO A 313 -9.09 -13.57 -11.12
C PRO A 313 -9.19 -13.63 -12.65
N GLY A 314 -8.77 -14.72 -13.31
CA GLY A 314 -8.78 -14.85 -14.75
C GLY A 314 -7.72 -13.98 -15.45
N ASP A 315 -7.85 -13.84 -16.76
CA ASP A 315 -6.95 -12.99 -17.57
C ASP A 315 -7.31 -11.51 -17.43
N TRP A 316 -6.93 -10.92 -16.29
CA TRP A 316 -7.23 -9.53 -15.98
C TRP A 316 -6.57 -8.53 -16.95
N LEU A 317 -5.52 -8.95 -17.65
CA LEU A 317 -4.86 -8.13 -18.68
C LEU A 317 -5.77 -7.89 -19.89
N SER A 318 -6.75 -8.77 -20.11
CA SER A 318 -7.74 -8.62 -21.17
C SER A 318 -8.86 -7.62 -20.83
N TRP A 319 -9.00 -7.21 -19.56
CA TRP A 319 -10.14 -6.39 -19.14
C TRP A 319 -10.14 -4.99 -19.72
N ASP A 320 -11.34 -4.48 -19.96
CA ASP A 320 -11.57 -3.11 -20.40
C ASP A 320 -11.36 -2.12 -19.25
N MET A 321 -10.70 -0.98 -19.53
CA MET A 321 -10.60 0.09 -18.56
C MET A 321 -11.86 0.95 -18.54
N LYS A 322 -12.57 0.95 -17.42
CA LYS A 322 -13.73 1.83 -17.18
C LYS A 322 -13.36 2.92 -16.18
N CYS A 323 -13.79 4.15 -16.42
CA CYS A 323 -13.60 5.25 -15.47
C CYS A 323 -14.25 4.90 -14.12
N TRP A 324 -13.56 5.18 -13.02
CA TRP A 324 -14.03 4.91 -11.66
C TRP A 324 -15.21 5.81 -11.26
N ARG A 325 -15.34 6.99 -11.87
CA ARG A 325 -16.37 8.01 -11.54
C ARG A 325 -17.59 7.89 -12.45
N CYS A 326 -17.40 7.95 -13.78
CA CYS A 326 -18.52 7.96 -14.75
C CYS A 326 -18.77 6.64 -15.49
N GLU A 327 -18.00 5.58 -15.20
CA GLU A 327 -18.12 4.24 -15.82
C GLU A 327 -17.86 4.17 -17.34
N LYS A 328 -17.50 5.30 -17.99
CA LYS A 328 -17.15 5.33 -19.41
C LYS A 328 -16.03 4.35 -19.71
N ASN A 329 -16.20 3.55 -20.77
CA ASN A 329 -15.28 2.48 -21.15
C ASN A 329 -14.27 2.96 -22.22
N PHE A 330 -12.98 2.80 -21.93
CA PHE A 330 -11.84 3.16 -22.77
C PHE A 330 -11.15 1.95 -23.42
N ARG A 331 -11.62 0.73 -23.14
CA ARG A 331 -11.06 -0.53 -23.63
C ARG A 331 -9.56 -0.62 -23.33
N ASN A 332 -8.73 -0.63 -24.37
CA ASN A 332 -7.27 -0.67 -24.32
C ASN A 332 -6.59 0.71 -24.55
N LYS A 333 -7.36 1.81 -24.65
CA LYS A 333 -6.84 3.14 -24.96
C LYS A 333 -6.40 3.89 -23.70
N PHE A 334 -5.26 3.50 -23.13
CA PHE A 334 -4.78 4.07 -21.85
C PHE A 334 -4.59 5.59 -21.90
N ARG A 335 -4.03 6.14 -22.98
CA ARG A 335 -3.86 7.59 -23.13
C ARG A 335 -5.19 8.35 -23.05
N ALA A 336 -6.23 7.84 -23.71
CA ALA A 336 -7.55 8.47 -23.69
C ALA A 336 -8.21 8.37 -22.30
N LEU A 337 -7.94 7.30 -21.56
CA LEU A 337 -8.34 7.21 -20.15
C LEU A 337 -7.60 8.24 -19.31
N GLN A 338 -6.29 8.37 -19.49
CA GLN A 338 -5.47 9.30 -18.69
C GLN A 338 -5.94 10.75 -18.90
N GLU A 339 -6.13 11.17 -20.16
CA GLU A 339 -6.67 12.50 -20.49
C GLU A 339 -8.05 12.73 -19.82
N HIS A 340 -8.89 11.70 -19.78
CA HIS A 340 -10.18 11.77 -19.10
C HIS A 340 -10.07 11.80 -17.56
N LEU A 341 -9.12 11.07 -16.97
CA LEU A 341 -8.88 11.10 -15.53
C LEU A 341 -8.40 12.48 -15.07
N ASP A 342 -7.65 13.20 -15.92
CA ASP A 342 -7.24 14.57 -15.64
C ASP A 342 -8.47 15.51 -15.56
N GLU A 343 -9.41 15.38 -16.48
CA GLU A 343 -10.69 16.12 -16.46
C GLU A 343 -11.53 15.77 -15.22
N GLU A 344 -11.72 14.47 -14.96
CA GLU A 344 -12.46 13.96 -13.81
C GLU A 344 -11.86 14.43 -12.48
N PHE A 345 -10.53 14.50 -12.39
CA PHE A 345 -9.81 14.98 -11.21
C PHE A 345 -10.03 16.48 -10.96
N GLU A 346 -9.98 17.30 -12.01
CA GLU A 346 -10.21 18.75 -11.90
C GLU A 346 -11.64 19.07 -11.43
N GLU A 347 -12.63 18.31 -11.89
CA GLU A 347 -14.01 18.42 -11.39
C GLU A 347 -14.11 17.91 -9.96
N TRP A 348 -13.63 16.69 -9.70
CA TRP A 348 -13.75 16.02 -8.41
C TRP A 348 -13.11 16.80 -7.27
N LYS A 349 -11.98 17.49 -7.48
CA LYS A 349 -11.34 18.28 -6.41
C LYS A 349 -12.08 19.60 -6.09
N GLN A 350 -12.98 20.03 -6.97
CA GLN A 350 -13.79 21.26 -6.82
C GLN A 350 -15.18 20.98 -6.23
N GLU A 351 -15.67 19.73 -6.32
CA GLU A 351 -16.84 19.26 -5.56
C GLU A 351 -16.65 19.48 -4.07
#